data_AF-A0A2C0ZZT4-F1
#
_entry.id   AF-A0A2C0ZZT4-F1
#
_cell.length_a   1.000
_cell.length_b   1.000
_cell.length_c   1.000
_cell.angle_alpha   90.00
_cell.angle_beta   90.00
_cell.angle_gamma   90.00
#
_symmetry.space_group_name_H-M   'P 1'
#
loop_
_entity.id
_entity.type
_entity.pdbx_description
1 polymer ?
#
loop_
_entity_poly.entity_id
_entity_poly.type
_entity_poly.pdbx_seq_one_letter_code
_entity_poly.pdbx_strand_id
1 'polypeptide(L)'
;MYTCGRGIHILYRQTYPIEHLELDQSPDGTKIGLALLELVNDGKLIIFNPLSSFLLQSKAVQALIWNLHIEQSDVYTVEEHDVIRKHFLPTFLEPDFFIEHKLPYVEKPAFGREGDSIQIINGENRQKSKQNNYHEQVMVYQQYSPLPMRKVMTPDGMLDLHVLVGSFLIKEEYGAIGVRAGNIITGNESCFLPVGLIEEKIT
;
A
#
# COMPACT_ATOMS: atom_id res chain seq x y z
N MET A 1 13.48 -8.25 -26.13
CA MET A 1 13.40 -6.76 -26.14
C MET A 1 14.77 -6.21 -26.50
N TYR A 2 14.90 -5.17 -27.34
CA TYR A 2 16.19 -4.62 -27.75
C TYR A 2 16.20 -3.09 -27.67
N THR A 3 17.35 -2.49 -27.34
CA THR A 3 17.61 -1.05 -27.50
C THR A 3 18.97 -0.84 -28.14
N CYS A 4 19.07 0.02 -29.16
CA CYS A 4 20.30 0.26 -29.93
C CYS A 4 20.99 -1.04 -30.40
N GLY A 5 20.21 -2.04 -30.83
CA GLY A 5 20.71 -3.34 -31.29
C GLY A 5 21.18 -4.29 -30.18
N ARG A 6 21.08 -3.92 -28.90
CA ARG A 6 21.44 -4.76 -27.75
C ARG A 6 20.20 -5.34 -27.09
N GLY A 7 20.25 -6.64 -26.80
CA GLY A 7 19.19 -7.32 -26.04
C GLY A 7 19.08 -6.75 -24.63
N ILE A 8 17.86 -6.42 -24.23
CA ILE A 8 17.53 -6.04 -22.85
C ILE A 8 17.11 -7.31 -22.11
N HIS A 9 17.89 -7.67 -21.10
CA HIS A 9 17.65 -8.83 -20.25
C HIS A 9 17.06 -8.45 -18.88
N ILE A 10 17.16 -7.17 -18.48
CA ILE A 10 16.68 -6.67 -17.20
C ILE A 10 15.89 -5.39 -17.43
N LEU A 11 14.68 -5.33 -16.88
CA LEU A 11 13.81 -4.17 -16.89
C LEU A 11 13.45 -3.77 -15.46
N TYR A 12 13.93 -2.60 -15.04
CA TYR A 12 13.46 -1.93 -13.83
C TYR A 12 12.26 -1.04 -14.15
N ARG A 13 11.14 -1.27 -13.48
CA ARG A 13 9.91 -0.47 -13.62
C ARG A 13 9.74 0.35 -12.35
N GLN A 14 10.19 1.61 -12.39
CA GLN A 14 10.27 2.44 -11.19
C GLN A 14 8.90 2.72 -10.56
N THR A 15 7.86 3.00 -11.37
CA THR A 15 6.54 3.39 -10.87
C THR A 15 5.37 2.78 -11.62
N TYR A 16 5.60 2.05 -12.72
CA TYR A 16 4.50 1.55 -13.54
C TYR A 16 3.84 0.32 -12.90
N PRO A 17 2.54 0.40 -12.55
CA PRO A 17 1.80 -0.72 -11.99
C PRO A 17 1.79 -1.92 -12.91
N ILE A 18 1.98 -3.11 -12.34
CA ILE A 18 2.09 -4.32 -13.13
C ILE A 18 0.74 -4.78 -13.66
N GLU A 19 -0.34 -4.48 -12.94
CA GLU A 19 -1.72 -4.71 -13.39
C GLU A 19 -2.12 -3.84 -14.57
N HIS A 20 -1.46 -2.69 -14.78
CA HIS A 20 -1.75 -1.86 -15.96
C HIS A 20 -1.16 -2.47 -17.24
N LEU A 21 -0.16 -3.36 -17.14
CA LEU A 21 0.41 -4.03 -18.32
C LEU A 21 -0.63 -4.85 -19.09
N GLU A 22 -1.68 -5.34 -18.43
CA GLU A 22 -2.77 -6.05 -19.12
C GLU A 22 -3.50 -5.15 -20.12
N LEU A 23 -3.62 -3.85 -19.79
CA LEU A 23 -4.35 -2.86 -20.57
C LEU A 23 -3.48 -2.17 -21.62
N ASP A 24 -2.15 -2.32 -21.54
CA ASP A 24 -1.20 -1.64 -22.42
C ASP A 24 -1.30 -2.14 -23.86
N GLN A 25 -1.64 -1.22 -24.75
CA GLN A 25 -1.77 -1.47 -26.19
C GLN A 25 -1.00 -0.41 -27.00
N SER A 26 -0.37 -0.84 -28.09
CA SER A 26 0.17 0.07 -29.10
C SER A 26 -0.94 0.66 -29.97
N PRO A 27 -0.66 1.71 -30.77
CA PRO A 27 -1.65 2.32 -31.66
C PRO A 27 -2.29 1.37 -32.68
N ASP A 28 -1.64 0.26 -33.01
CA ASP A 28 -2.16 -0.78 -33.91
C ASP A 28 -2.97 -1.87 -33.19
N GLY A 29 -3.19 -1.74 -31.87
CA GLY A 29 -3.95 -2.67 -31.04
C GLY A 29 -3.14 -3.86 -30.50
N THR A 30 -1.83 -3.94 -30.77
CA THR A 30 -0.99 -4.99 -30.18
C THR A 30 -0.93 -4.83 -28.66
N LYS A 31 -1.22 -5.90 -27.91
CA LYS A 31 -1.15 -5.92 -26.44
C LYS A 31 0.29 -5.98 -25.94
N ILE A 32 0.99 -4.85 -26.01
CA ILE A 32 2.42 -4.75 -25.74
C ILE A 32 2.79 -5.15 -24.31
N GLY A 33 1.92 -4.89 -23.33
CA GLY A 33 2.21 -5.27 -21.95
C GLY A 33 2.09 -6.79 -21.73
N LEU A 34 1.16 -7.47 -22.40
CA LEU A 34 1.09 -8.94 -22.38
C LEU A 34 2.31 -9.56 -23.08
N ALA A 35 2.74 -9.04 -24.23
CA ALA A 35 3.94 -9.51 -24.90
C ALA A 35 5.21 -9.33 -24.02
N LEU A 36 5.25 -8.27 -23.21
CA LEU A 36 6.31 -8.06 -22.23
C LEU A 36 6.26 -9.10 -21.11
N LEU A 37 5.08 -9.44 -20.60
CA LEU A 37 4.89 -10.49 -19.60
C LEU A 37 5.25 -11.88 -20.14
N GLU A 38 4.99 -12.17 -21.41
CA GLU A 38 5.42 -13.40 -22.08
C GLU A 38 6.95 -13.53 -22.09
N LEU A 39 7.68 -12.45 -22.34
CA LEU A 39 9.15 -12.46 -22.26
C LEU A 39 9.65 -12.79 -20.84
N VAL A 40 8.94 -12.33 -19.81
CA VAL A 40 9.26 -12.65 -18.42
C VAL A 40 8.98 -14.12 -18.13
N ASN A 41 7.82 -14.62 -18.56
CA ASN A 41 7.43 -16.03 -18.41
C ASN A 41 8.42 -16.98 -19.12
N ASP A 42 8.91 -16.59 -20.30
CA ASP A 42 9.90 -17.35 -21.07
C ASP A 42 11.34 -17.26 -20.52
N GLY A 43 11.57 -16.51 -19.43
CA GLY A 43 12.91 -16.28 -18.87
C GLY A 43 13.82 -15.40 -19.76
N LYS A 44 13.25 -14.73 -20.76
CA LYS A 44 13.96 -13.83 -21.69
C LYS A 44 14.13 -12.42 -21.14
N LEU A 45 13.36 -12.06 -20.11
CA LEU A 45 13.40 -10.75 -19.47
C LEU A 45 13.21 -10.89 -17.95
N ILE A 46 14.12 -10.32 -17.17
CA ILE A 46 13.99 -10.18 -15.73
C ILE A 46 13.36 -8.83 -15.43
N ILE A 47 12.45 -8.80 -14.47
CA ILE A 47 11.58 -7.65 -14.19
C ILE A 47 11.69 -7.28 -12.71
N PHE A 48 11.94 -6.00 -12.40
CA PHE A 48 12.04 -5.49 -11.03
C PHE A 48 10.99 -4.40 -10.76
N ASN A 49 10.17 -4.49 -9.71
CA ASN A 49 9.95 -5.61 -8.77
C ASN A 49 9.38 -6.86 -9.47
N PRO A 50 9.57 -8.08 -8.90
CA PRO A 50 9.09 -9.33 -9.51
C PRO A 50 7.55 -9.40 -9.54
N LEU A 51 6.98 -10.29 -10.35
CA LEU A 51 5.51 -10.50 -10.43
C LEU A 51 4.88 -10.80 -9.07
N SER A 52 5.60 -11.51 -8.17
CA SER A 52 5.13 -11.82 -6.82
C SER A 52 4.86 -10.57 -5.96
N SER A 53 5.52 -9.44 -6.24
CA SER A 53 5.25 -8.19 -5.50
C SER A 53 3.84 -7.65 -5.77
N PHE A 54 3.21 -8.06 -6.88
CA PHE A 54 1.83 -7.70 -7.19
C PHE A 54 0.86 -8.18 -6.11
N LEU A 55 1.02 -9.43 -5.65
CA LEU A 55 0.16 -10.00 -4.62
C LEU A 55 0.27 -9.21 -3.32
N LEU A 56 1.50 -8.91 -2.90
CA LEU A 56 1.77 -8.15 -1.67
C LEU A 56 1.30 -6.68 -1.74
N GLN A 57 1.08 -6.14 -2.95
CA GLN A 57 0.51 -4.81 -3.12
C GLN A 57 -1.00 -4.75 -2.86
N SER A 58 -1.71 -5.88 -2.98
CA SER A 58 -3.15 -5.92 -2.77
C SER A 58 -3.50 -5.80 -1.29
N LYS A 59 -4.30 -4.81 -0.93
CA LYS A 59 -4.84 -4.68 0.44
C LYS A 59 -5.77 -5.82 0.80
N ALA A 60 -6.32 -6.55 -0.17
CA ALA A 60 -7.15 -7.74 0.09
C ALA A 60 -6.33 -8.86 0.77
N VAL A 61 -5.01 -8.91 0.55
CA VAL A 61 -4.14 -9.85 1.28
C VAL A 61 -4.13 -9.57 2.78
N GLN A 62 -4.31 -8.32 3.21
CA GLN A 62 -4.46 -8.01 4.64
C GLN A 62 -5.74 -8.61 5.23
N ALA A 63 -6.83 -8.64 4.46
CA ALA A 63 -8.06 -9.32 4.86
C ALA A 63 -7.84 -10.84 4.96
N LEU A 64 -7.16 -11.46 4.01
CA LEU A 64 -6.81 -12.87 4.07
C LEU A 64 -5.95 -13.19 5.31
N ILE A 65 -4.88 -12.42 5.54
CA ILE A 65 -4.01 -12.58 6.71
C ILE A 65 -4.82 -12.51 8.00
N TRP A 66 -5.68 -11.50 8.12
CA TRP A 66 -6.50 -11.31 9.31
C TRP A 66 -7.53 -12.43 9.52
N ASN A 67 -8.21 -12.88 8.46
CA ASN A 67 -9.20 -13.95 8.56
C ASN A 67 -8.56 -15.29 8.99
N LEU A 68 -7.43 -15.67 8.38
CA LEU A 68 -6.68 -16.86 8.79
C LEU A 68 -6.20 -16.75 10.25
N HIS A 69 -5.84 -15.54 10.70
CA HIS A 69 -5.46 -15.29 12.08
C HIS A 69 -6.63 -15.50 13.07
N ILE A 70 -7.81 -14.93 12.80
CA ILE A 70 -8.96 -15.07 13.71
C ILE A 70 -9.55 -16.48 13.71
N GLU A 71 -9.42 -17.22 12.61
CA GLU A 71 -9.80 -18.63 12.50
C GLU A 71 -8.81 -19.58 13.21
N GLN A 72 -7.70 -19.05 13.76
CA GLN A 72 -6.63 -19.85 14.38
C GLN A 72 -6.10 -20.93 13.42
N SER A 73 -5.91 -20.54 12.14
CA SER A 73 -5.42 -21.44 11.09
C SER A 73 -4.02 -21.96 11.40
N ASP A 74 -3.79 -23.24 11.11
CA ASP A 74 -2.50 -23.93 11.18
C ASP A 74 -1.45 -23.44 10.16
N VAL A 75 -1.84 -22.54 9.25
CA VAL A 75 -0.90 -21.83 8.36
C VAL A 75 0.09 -20.98 9.15
N TYR A 76 -0.30 -20.47 10.32
CA TYR A 76 0.55 -19.66 11.18
C TYR A 76 0.96 -20.40 12.44
N THR A 77 2.20 -20.18 12.85
CA THR A 77 2.69 -20.53 14.18
C THR A 77 2.05 -19.65 15.26
N VAL A 78 2.17 -20.06 16.52
CA VAL A 78 1.67 -19.27 17.67
C VAL A 78 2.32 -17.89 17.69
N GLU A 79 3.62 -17.83 17.40
CA GLU A 79 4.41 -16.61 17.34
C GLU A 79 3.93 -15.69 16.20
N GLU A 80 3.60 -16.24 15.04
CA GLU A 80 3.06 -15.47 13.91
C GLU A 80 1.66 -14.94 14.20
N HIS A 81 0.80 -15.72 14.85
CA HIS A 81 -0.49 -15.21 15.33
C HIS A 81 -0.30 -14.01 16.27
N ASP A 82 0.67 -14.07 17.19
CA ASP A 82 0.98 -12.96 18.09
C ASP A 82 1.50 -11.71 17.36
N VAL A 83 2.33 -11.89 16.33
CA VAL A 83 2.80 -10.79 15.48
C VAL A 83 1.63 -10.15 14.73
N ILE A 84 0.75 -10.94 14.12
CA ILE A 84 -0.43 -10.44 13.39
C ILE A 84 -1.33 -9.67 14.36
N ARG A 85 -1.67 -10.26 15.51
CA ARG A 85 -2.49 -9.62 16.55
C ARG A 85 -1.94 -8.27 17.01
N LYS A 86 -0.61 -8.14 17.09
CA LYS A 86 0.06 -6.93 17.57
C LYS A 86 0.17 -5.84 16.51
N HIS A 87 0.34 -6.21 15.24
CA HIS A 87 0.74 -5.28 14.19
C HIS A 87 -0.31 -5.07 13.08
N PHE A 88 -1.28 -5.97 12.92
CA PHE A 88 -2.37 -5.82 11.97
C PHE A 88 -3.61 -5.20 12.62
N LEU A 89 -4.36 -4.46 11.82
CA LEU A 89 -5.70 -4.00 12.15
C LEU A 89 -6.72 -4.99 11.59
N PRO A 90 -7.87 -5.21 12.26
CA PRO A 90 -8.98 -5.96 11.71
C PRO A 90 -9.32 -5.49 10.31
N THR A 91 -9.34 -6.43 9.36
CA THR A 91 -9.51 -6.15 7.94
C THR A 91 -10.35 -7.23 7.29
N PHE A 92 -11.35 -6.84 6.50
CA PHE A 92 -12.34 -7.72 5.89
C PHE A 92 -12.68 -7.26 4.48
N LEU A 93 -13.35 -8.13 3.71
CA LEU A 93 -13.89 -7.80 2.39
C LEU A 93 -15.31 -7.24 2.44
N GLU A 94 -15.96 -7.31 3.62
CA GLU A 94 -17.29 -6.76 3.87
C GLU A 94 -17.26 -5.87 5.13
N PRO A 95 -18.16 -4.86 5.23
CA PRO A 95 -18.16 -3.92 6.36
C PRO A 95 -18.92 -4.41 7.59
N ASP A 96 -19.64 -5.54 7.50
CA ASP A 96 -20.62 -6.02 8.50
C ASP A 96 -20.07 -6.04 9.93
N PHE A 97 -18.87 -6.58 10.12
CA PHE A 97 -18.20 -6.62 11.42
C PHE A 97 -18.12 -5.23 12.08
N PHE A 98 -17.76 -4.20 11.31
CA PHE A 98 -17.63 -2.84 11.85
C PHE A 98 -18.99 -2.19 12.10
N ILE A 99 -19.96 -2.47 11.23
CA ILE A 99 -21.34 -1.94 11.36
C ILE A 99 -22.01 -2.50 12.61
N GLU A 100 -21.99 -3.82 12.79
CA GLU A 100 -22.59 -4.53 13.93
C GLU A 100 -22.00 -4.06 15.26
N HIS A 101 -20.68 -3.86 15.31
CA HIS A 101 -19.97 -3.45 16.52
C HIS A 101 -19.86 -1.93 16.67
N LYS A 102 -20.42 -1.14 15.74
CA LYS A 102 -20.35 0.33 15.71
C LYS A 102 -18.92 0.88 15.81
N LEU A 103 -17.98 0.20 15.15
CA LEU A 103 -16.57 0.58 15.12
C LEU A 103 -16.30 1.50 13.93
N PRO A 104 -15.44 2.53 14.08
CA PRO A 104 -15.01 3.33 12.94
C PRO A 104 -14.11 2.50 12.04
N TYR A 105 -14.27 2.65 10.72
CA TYR A 105 -13.54 1.88 9.71
C TYR A 105 -13.22 2.71 8.47
N VAL A 106 -12.30 2.19 7.67
CA VAL A 106 -11.86 2.76 6.40
C VAL A 106 -12.24 1.79 5.30
N GLU A 107 -12.96 2.30 4.31
CA GLU A 107 -13.19 1.66 3.02
C GLU A 107 -12.11 2.12 2.05
N LYS A 108 -11.44 1.18 1.40
CA LYS A 108 -10.31 1.44 0.51
C LYS A 108 -10.20 0.41 -0.63
N PRO A 109 -9.77 0.79 -1.84
CA PRO A 109 -9.63 -0.16 -2.93
C PRO A 109 -8.43 -1.09 -2.70
N ALA A 110 -8.58 -2.35 -3.11
CA ALA A 110 -7.55 -3.37 -3.00
C ALA A 110 -6.21 -2.91 -3.62
N PHE A 111 -6.24 -2.36 -4.84
CA PHE A 111 -5.04 -1.85 -5.54
C PHE A 111 -4.94 -0.32 -5.57
N GLY A 112 -5.78 0.39 -4.79
CA GLY A 112 -5.74 1.84 -4.70
C GLY A 112 -4.38 2.38 -4.26
N ARG A 113 -4.02 3.59 -4.72
CA ARG A 113 -2.74 4.24 -4.41
C ARG A 113 -2.98 5.66 -3.91
N GLU A 114 -1.99 6.23 -3.20
CA GLU A 114 -1.88 7.67 -2.96
C GLU A 114 -3.08 8.32 -2.23
N GLY A 115 -3.85 7.53 -1.47
CA GLY A 115 -5.03 8.02 -0.75
C GLY A 115 -6.26 8.26 -1.64
N ASP A 116 -6.27 7.74 -2.87
CA ASP A 116 -7.39 7.81 -3.81
C ASP A 116 -8.49 6.78 -3.45
N SER A 117 -9.75 7.14 -3.71
CA SER A 117 -10.94 6.34 -3.41
C SER A 117 -11.04 5.85 -1.95
N ILE A 118 -10.49 6.60 -1.00
CA ILE A 118 -10.56 6.28 0.44
C ILE A 118 -11.78 6.93 1.07
N GLN A 119 -12.50 6.18 1.89
CA GLN A 119 -13.56 6.71 2.73
C GLN A 119 -13.35 6.27 4.18
N ILE A 120 -13.37 7.23 5.11
CA ILE A 120 -13.38 6.99 6.56
C ILE A 120 -14.82 7.11 7.04
N ILE A 121 -15.32 6.08 7.70
CA ILE A 121 -16.68 6.00 8.25
C ILE A 121 -16.59 5.94 9.77
N ASN A 122 -17.29 6.85 10.44
CA ASN A 122 -17.45 6.85 11.90
C ASN A 122 -18.90 7.26 12.24
N GLY A 123 -19.79 6.26 12.34
CA GLY A 123 -21.23 6.50 12.45
C GLY A 123 -21.76 7.28 11.25
N GLU A 124 -22.39 8.43 11.50
CA GLU A 124 -22.88 9.33 10.45
C GLU A 124 -21.77 10.17 9.80
N ASN A 125 -20.62 10.33 10.47
CA ASN A 125 -19.51 11.09 9.93
C ASN A 125 -18.80 10.29 8.84
N ARG A 126 -18.74 10.88 7.64
CA ARG A 126 -18.06 10.29 6.47
C ARG A 126 -17.07 11.30 5.91
N GLN A 127 -15.80 10.94 5.86
CA GLN A 127 -14.76 11.70 5.20
C GLN A 127 -14.28 10.92 3.98
N LYS A 128 -14.13 11.60 2.83
CA LYS A 128 -13.75 10.97 1.56
C LYS A 128 -12.55 11.66 0.95
N SER A 129 -11.77 10.90 0.19
CA SER A 129 -10.74 11.43 -0.69
C SER A 129 -11.34 12.35 -1.76
N LYS A 130 -10.54 13.28 -2.28
CA LYS A 130 -10.95 14.17 -3.38
C LYS A 130 -11.09 13.43 -4.71
N GLN A 131 -10.21 12.46 -4.94
CA GLN A 131 -10.21 11.60 -6.12
C GLN A 131 -11.00 10.32 -5.84
N ASN A 132 -11.53 9.73 -6.91
CA ASN A 132 -12.27 8.48 -6.83
C ASN A 132 -12.00 7.55 -8.03
N ASN A 133 -10.73 7.43 -8.46
CA ASN A 133 -10.40 6.72 -9.69
C ASN A 133 -10.45 5.19 -9.57
N TYR A 134 -10.50 4.65 -8.36
CA TYR A 134 -10.44 3.22 -8.08
C TYR A 134 -11.77 2.63 -7.58
N HIS A 135 -12.89 3.36 -7.77
CA HIS A 135 -14.20 3.00 -7.20
C HIS A 135 -14.81 1.71 -7.76
N GLU A 136 -14.38 1.27 -8.94
CA GLU A 136 -14.85 0.02 -9.55
C GLU A 136 -14.04 -1.21 -9.07
N GLN A 137 -12.98 -1.00 -8.29
CA GLN A 137 -12.19 -2.10 -7.75
C GLN A 137 -12.86 -2.76 -6.56
N VAL A 138 -12.44 -4.00 -6.27
CA VAL A 138 -12.77 -4.67 -5.01
C VAL A 138 -12.34 -3.79 -3.84
N MET A 139 -13.28 -3.53 -2.93
CA MET A 139 -13.05 -2.76 -1.73
C MET A 139 -12.63 -3.66 -0.56
N VAL A 140 -11.89 -3.05 0.36
CA VAL A 140 -11.43 -3.66 1.60
C VAL A 140 -11.82 -2.73 2.74
N TYR A 141 -12.31 -3.30 3.83
CA TYR A 141 -12.76 -2.58 5.01
C TYR A 141 -11.79 -2.87 6.15
N GLN A 142 -11.18 -1.84 6.74
CA GLN A 142 -10.20 -1.98 7.81
C GLN A 142 -10.57 -1.10 8.99
N GLN A 143 -10.33 -1.56 10.22
CA GLN A 143 -10.54 -0.75 11.41
C GLN A 143 -9.81 0.59 11.29
N TYR A 144 -10.50 1.68 11.59
CA TYR A 144 -9.90 3.01 11.56
C TYR A 144 -9.01 3.21 12.78
N SER A 145 -7.74 3.54 12.53
CA SER A 145 -6.79 3.97 13.54
C SER A 145 -6.33 5.39 13.21
N PRO A 146 -6.63 6.40 14.04
CA PRO A 146 -6.25 7.77 13.75
C PRO A 146 -4.73 7.95 13.79
N LEU A 147 -4.21 8.72 12.83
CA LEU A 147 -2.80 9.11 12.82
C LEU A 147 -2.53 10.19 13.88
N PRO A 148 -1.38 10.13 14.58
CA PRO A 148 -1.01 11.15 15.55
C PRO A 148 -0.87 12.52 14.88
N MET A 149 -1.43 13.55 15.52
CA MET A 149 -1.27 14.93 15.08
C MET A 149 -0.05 15.58 15.72
N ARG A 150 0.68 16.37 14.92
CA ARG A 150 1.84 17.14 15.35
C ARG A 150 1.86 18.50 14.65
N LYS A 151 2.40 19.50 15.32
CA LYS A 151 2.76 20.78 14.69
C LYS A 151 4.01 20.59 13.84
N VAL A 152 3.89 20.89 12.56
CA VAL A 152 4.93 20.72 11.56
C VAL A 152 5.20 22.06 10.89
N MET A 153 6.47 22.43 10.76
CA MET A 153 6.87 23.59 9.96
C MET A 153 6.80 23.23 8.47
N THR A 154 6.01 23.98 7.72
CA THR A 154 5.91 23.90 6.25
C THR A 154 6.31 25.25 5.63
N PRO A 155 6.47 25.33 4.30
CA PRO A 155 6.67 26.61 3.62
C PRO A 155 5.57 27.65 3.89
N ASP A 156 4.35 27.19 4.24
CA ASP A 156 3.19 28.04 4.58
C ASP A 156 3.11 28.39 6.07
N GLY A 157 4.08 27.94 6.88
CA GLY A 157 4.16 28.18 8.32
C GLY A 157 3.93 26.93 9.17
N MET A 158 3.60 27.14 10.45
CA MET A 158 3.34 26.04 11.38
C MET A 158 1.90 25.54 11.25
N LEU A 159 1.73 24.28 10.85
CA LEU A 159 0.43 23.64 10.66
C LEU A 159 0.29 22.39 11.53
N ASP A 160 -0.91 22.11 12.01
CA ASP A 160 -1.25 20.84 12.66
C ASP A 160 -1.51 19.77 11.58
N LEU A 161 -0.60 18.81 11.45
CA LEU A 161 -0.65 17.76 10.42
C LEU A 161 -0.67 16.36 11.04
N HIS A 162 -1.24 15.40 10.31
CA HIS A 162 -1.20 13.99 10.66
C HIS A 162 0.12 13.37 10.22
N VAL A 163 0.78 12.65 11.13
CA VAL A 163 2.10 12.06 10.90
C VAL A 163 1.98 10.57 10.63
N LEU A 164 2.57 10.13 9.52
CA LEU A 164 2.68 8.74 9.10
C LEU A 164 4.15 8.31 9.10
N VAL A 165 4.43 7.16 9.71
CA VAL A 165 5.75 6.54 9.68
C VAL A 165 5.73 5.38 8.69
N GLY A 166 6.64 5.41 7.72
CA GLY A 166 6.90 4.31 6.79
C GLY A 166 8.22 3.62 7.13
N SER A 167 8.26 2.31 6.87
CA SER A 167 9.49 1.51 6.91
C SER A 167 9.76 0.94 5.53
N PHE A 168 11.02 0.91 5.12
CA PHE A 168 11.46 0.39 3.84
C PHE A 168 12.15 -0.95 4.04
N LEU A 169 11.73 -1.95 3.27
CA LEU A 169 12.40 -3.23 3.15
C LEU A 169 13.30 -3.23 1.91
N ILE A 170 14.57 -3.59 2.09
CA ILE A 170 15.56 -3.72 1.02
C ILE A 170 16.09 -5.15 1.10
N LYS A 171 15.84 -5.96 0.05
CA LYS A 171 16.20 -7.39 0.03
C LYS A 171 15.75 -8.15 1.29
N GLU A 172 14.49 -7.94 1.69
CA GLU A 172 13.87 -8.59 2.85
C GLU A 172 14.38 -8.11 4.22
N GLU A 173 15.34 -7.18 4.25
CA GLU A 173 15.84 -6.56 5.48
C GLU A 173 15.27 -5.15 5.68
N TYR A 174 15.05 -4.76 6.94
CA TYR A 174 14.69 -3.39 7.27
C TYR A 174 15.87 -2.46 6.93
N GLY A 175 15.64 -1.49 6.04
CA GLY A 175 16.72 -0.66 5.49
C GLY A 175 16.62 0.81 5.86
N ALA A 176 15.40 1.34 6.00
CA ALA A 176 15.19 2.76 6.27
C ALA A 176 13.84 3.04 6.92
N ILE A 177 13.73 4.24 7.50
CA ILE A 177 12.46 4.83 7.95
C ILE A 177 12.24 6.16 7.22
N GLY A 178 10.98 6.45 6.94
CA GLY A 178 10.55 7.73 6.38
C GLY A 178 9.36 8.25 7.15
N VAL A 179 9.28 9.56 7.37
CA VAL A 179 8.14 10.18 8.03
C VAL A 179 7.50 11.15 7.06
N ARG A 180 6.18 11.06 6.93
CA ARG A 180 5.36 11.97 6.14
C ARG A 180 4.38 12.71 7.04
N ALA A 181 4.09 13.96 6.70
CA ALA A 181 3.05 14.73 7.36
C ALA A 181 2.08 15.29 6.32
N GLY A 182 0.78 15.19 6.60
CA GLY A 182 -0.24 15.67 5.68
C GLY A 182 -1.64 15.61 6.26
N ASN A 183 -2.61 15.48 5.34
CA ASN A 183 -4.02 15.36 5.69
C ASN A 183 -4.33 14.01 6.36
N ILE A 184 -5.52 13.92 6.96
CA ILE A 184 -6.05 12.70 7.58
C ILE A 184 -6.04 11.49 6.62
N ILE A 185 -6.37 11.73 5.35
CA ILE A 185 -6.10 10.81 4.24
C ILE A 185 -4.81 11.27 3.60
N THR A 186 -3.72 10.57 3.90
CA THR A 186 -2.39 10.89 3.38
C THR A 186 -2.32 10.61 1.88
N GLY A 187 -2.02 11.64 1.10
CA GLY A 187 -1.84 11.55 -0.36
C GLY A 187 -0.51 12.11 -0.84
N ASN A 188 -0.35 12.30 -2.15
CA ASN A 188 0.90 12.79 -2.75
C ASN A 188 1.34 14.16 -2.23
N GLU A 189 0.39 15.01 -1.87
CA GLU A 189 0.64 16.36 -1.36
C GLU A 189 1.29 16.38 0.05
N SER A 190 1.44 15.22 0.71
CA SER A 190 2.02 15.13 2.05
C SER A 190 3.53 15.31 2.00
N CYS A 191 4.06 16.19 2.86
CA CYS A 191 5.48 16.50 2.90
C CYS A 191 6.30 15.40 3.61
N PHE A 192 7.55 15.23 3.21
CA PHE A 192 8.51 14.42 3.95
C PHE A 192 9.11 15.24 5.10
N LEU A 193 9.17 14.64 6.28
CA LEU A 193 9.83 15.21 7.44
C LEU A 193 11.27 14.70 7.54
N PRO A 194 12.23 15.57 7.91
CA PRO A 194 13.58 15.11 8.23
C PRO A 194 13.53 14.21 9.47
N VAL A 195 14.27 13.11 9.41
CA VAL A 195 14.38 12.14 10.51
C VAL A 195 15.83 12.09 10.96
N GLY A 196 16.06 12.26 12.26
CA GLY A 196 17.37 12.12 12.89
C GLY A 196 17.29 11.11 14.03
N LEU A 197 18.36 10.33 14.21
CA LEU A 197 18.51 9.46 15.36
C LEU A 197 19.22 10.25 16.46
N ILE A 198 18.66 10.21 17.67
CA ILE A 198 19.34 10.73 18.85
C ILE A 198 20.09 9.56 19.46
N GLU A 199 21.42 9.60 19.45
CA GLU A 199 22.22 8.66 20.21
C GLU A 199 22.09 9.02 21.69
N GLU A 200 21.35 8.19 22.44
CA GLU A 200 21.41 8.27 23.90
C GLU A 200 22.78 7.75 24.34
N LYS A 201 23.60 8.63 24.92
CA LYS A 201 24.80 8.20 25.64
C LYS A 201 24.34 7.35 26.82
N ILE A 202 24.52 6.03 26.71
CA ILE A 202 24.42 5.12 27.84
C ILE A 202 25.45 5.61 28.86
N THR A 203 24.97 6.17 29.97
CA THR A 203 25.80 6.65 31.09
C THR A 203 25.83 5.59 32.17
#